data_AF-A0A2V6JDW4-F1
#
_entry.id   AF-A0A2V6JDW4-F1
#
_cell.length_a   1.000
_cell.length_b   1.000
_cell.length_c   1.000
_cell.angle_alpha   90.00
_cell.angle_beta   90.00
_cell.angle_gamma   90.00
#
_symmetry.space_group_name_H-M   'P 1'
#
loop_
_entity.id
_entity.type
_entity.pdbx_description
1 polymer ?
#
loop_
_entity_poly.entity_id
_entity_poly.type
_entity_poly.pdbx_seq_one_letter_code
_entity_poly.pdbx_strand_id
1 'polypeptide(L)'
;MADKIDRTMQRVIPLAYRVRRTGRRLVRRALRKPRSVSEGPNLLPLLIQVLASFTKADGVIMEEEIDSSLGFLRYDYPEAVYSELRQLFRQALYEQQDLAAMAQKLGVQLSTERKIMLGVQLYDLISQAGLKQEQVVAFYSFMSQMGMAAQAIDIVYQLNASEESDPSIYQHGASPLESLSFGGDSKTDVILKNLAETDRLMAFRYHELILLKNYSGQNVSVRGRPLVRGGFCRIYPGQRILIGDQVLSYQELAQYFNAKKNVSLPEIFIRVTKDAEQVQLERSRTRESALRVTFGLKVRVKALRDIDAELKGVRLKAGTQVDTTLEDKIIFHNDTELDLNDLRRRARALGGRFQLKASKSEYLVSNDPSRLQADDILLSPGTAGDVLLKIFCDYDRRIGSLEVIEADRRIMVGDDPVRTTAELKDGDIIRIDVGQVLRCNFLERIIEEERNIIRSLELNEVTHRFGKGEIGLDGISFSITRGELVCVMGASGAGKSTLMRVLAGQLQPTSGDVLLNGQSLYRNLDVLKQYVSYMPQQDAF
;
A
#
# COMPACT_ATOMS: atom_id res chain seq x y z
N MET A 1 -59.57 44.71 -26.15
CA MET A 1 -59.12 43.44 -26.79
C MET A 1 -57.65 43.12 -26.48
N ALA A 2 -57.12 43.59 -25.34
CA ALA A 2 -55.80 43.22 -24.80
C ALA A 2 -55.90 42.55 -23.40
N ASP A 3 -57.03 42.68 -22.70
CA ASP A 3 -57.24 42.10 -21.35
C ASP A 3 -57.81 40.66 -21.31
N LYS A 4 -58.10 40.06 -22.47
CA LYS A 4 -58.58 38.67 -22.56
C LYS A 4 -57.49 37.67 -22.98
N ILE A 5 -56.28 38.17 -23.25
CA ILE A 5 -55.11 37.35 -23.60
C ILE A 5 -54.25 37.06 -22.35
N ASP A 6 -54.33 37.89 -21.31
CA ASP A 6 -53.46 37.75 -20.13
C ASP A 6 -53.98 36.74 -19.08
N ARG A 7 -55.29 36.49 -19.02
CA ARG A 7 -55.89 35.51 -18.09
C ARG A 7 -55.89 34.06 -18.58
N THR A 8 -55.55 33.82 -19.85
CA THR A 8 -55.41 32.47 -20.42
C THR A 8 -53.95 31.99 -20.38
N MET A 9 -52.98 32.90 -20.26
CA MET A 9 -51.56 32.53 -20.08
C MET A 9 -51.16 32.19 -18.63
N GLN A 10 -51.94 32.59 -17.62
CA GLN A 10 -51.62 32.31 -16.21
C GLN A 10 -52.14 30.97 -15.65
N ARG A 11 -52.85 30.15 -16.44
CA ARG A 11 -53.26 28.79 -16.02
C ARG A 11 -52.55 27.64 -16.76
N VAL A 12 -51.72 27.91 -17.75
CA VAL A 12 -51.05 26.88 -18.56
C VAL A 12 -49.56 26.71 -18.22
N ILE A 13 -48.96 27.65 -17.49
CA ILE A 13 -47.55 27.60 -17.09
C ILE A 13 -47.24 26.58 -15.95
N PRO A 14 -48.17 26.16 -15.06
CA PRO A 14 -47.84 25.16 -14.03
C PRO A 14 -47.87 23.69 -14.50
N LEU A 15 -48.48 23.36 -15.64
CA LEU A 15 -48.57 21.96 -16.12
C LEU A 15 -47.38 21.55 -17.01
N ALA A 16 -46.85 22.48 -17.83
CA ALA A 16 -45.69 22.21 -18.68
C ALA A 16 -44.38 22.05 -17.88
N TYR A 17 -44.31 22.56 -16.65
CA TYR A 17 -43.14 22.43 -15.77
C TYR A 17 -43.14 21.15 -14.93
N ARG A 18 -44.30 20.48 -14.76
CA ARG A 18 -44.38 19.19 -14.06
C ARG A 18 -44.15 17.98 -14.97
N VAL A 19 -44.52 18.04 -16.25
CA VAL A 19 -44.28 16.90 -17.17
C VAL A 19 -42.82 16.85 -17.66
N ARG A 20 -42.10 17.99 -17.72
CA ARG A 20 -40.66 18.01 -18.06
C ARG A 20 -39.70 17.60 -16.93
N ARG A 21 -40.15 17.56 -15.68
CA ARG A 21 -39.28 17.21 -14.52
C ARG A 21 -39.32 15.72 -14.16
N THR A 22 -40.42 15.03 -14.43
CA THR A 22 -40.55 13.58 -14.17
C THR A 22 -39.89 12.76 -15.29
N GLY A 23 -40.04 13.18 -16.55
CA GLY A 23 -39.35 12.55 -17.69
C GLY A 23 -37.83 12.71 -17.64
N ARG A 24 -37.30 13.86 -17.21
CA ARG A 24 -35.84 14.07 -17.06
C ARG A 24 -35.23 13.33 -15.87
N ARG A 25 -36.01 12.98 -14.83
CA ARG A 25 -35.52 12.18 -13.69
C ARG A 25 -35.47 10.68 -14.02
N LEU A 26 -36.41 10.17 -14.81
CA LEU A 26 -36.37 8.79 -15.31
C LEU A 26 -35.29 8.60 -16.39
N VAL A 27 -35.13 9.55 -17.31
CA VAL A 27 -34.06 9.52 -18.33
C VAL A 27 -32.67 9.70 -17.71
N ARG A 28 -32.51 10.51 -16.63
CA ARG A 28 -31.21 10.62 -15.91
C ARG A 28 -30.91 9.45 -14.96
N ARG A 29 -31.91 8.69 -14.50
CA ARG A 29 -31.68 7.43 -13.77
C ARG A 29 -31.36 6.27 -14.71
N ALA A 30 -31.92 6.25 -15.92
CA ALA A 30 -31.58 5.26 -16.95
C ALA A 30 -30.22 5.54 -17.63
N LEU A 31 -29.73 6.78 -17.63
CA LEU A 31 -28.44 7.17 -18.22
C LEU A 31 -27.28 7.30 -17.22
N ARG A 32 -27.49 7.02 -15.93
CA ARG A 32 -26.38 6.77 -15.01
C ARG A 32 -26.06 5.28 -15.03
N LYS A 33 -25.35 4.86 -16.08
CA LYS A 33 -24.47 3.70 -15.91
C LYS A 33 -23.55 4.02 -14.71
N PRO A 34 -23.26 3.05 -13.82
CA PRO A 34 -22.12 3.17 -12.91
C PRO A 34 -20.92 3.61 -13.76
N ARG A 35 -20.03 4.44 -13.20
CA ARG A 35 -18.82 4.89 -13.89
C ARG A 35 -17.96 3.67 -14.22
N SER A 36 -18.27 3.00 -15.33
CA SER A 36 -17.42 1.99 -15.91
C SER A 36 -16.23 2.74 -16.51
N VAL A 37 -15.05 2.46 -15.98
CA VAL A 37 -13.75 2.55 -16.64
C VAL A 37 -13.54 3.85 -17.44
N SER A 38 -12.78 4.77 -16.85
CA SER A 38 -12.24 5.98 -17.49
C SER A 38 -11.78 5.73 -18.94
N GLU A 39 -12.14 6.68 -19.80
CA GLU A 39 -11.87 6.88 -21.24
C GLU A 39 -10.56 6.30 -21.80
N GLY A 40 -10.53 4.98 -21.96
CA GLY A 40 -9.68 4.21 -22.85
C GLY A 40 -10.48 3.02 -23.42
N PRO A 41 -10.00 2.29 -24.45
CA PRO A 41 -10.71 1.10 -24.90
C PRO A 41 -10.89 0.14 -23.72
N ASN A 42 -12.14 -0.18 -23.36
CA ASN A 42 -12.42 -1.10 -22.27
C ASN A 42 -11.98 -2.52 -22.67
N LEU A 43 -10.73 -2.87 -22.32
CA LEU A 43 -10.09 -4.15 -22.65
C LEU A 43 -10.60 -5.32 -21.80
N LEU A 44 -11.39 -5.04 -20.78
CA LEU A 44 -11.83 -6.02 -19.80
C LEU A 44 -12.53 -7.25 -20.43
N PRO A 45 -13.47 -7.12 -21.39
CA PRO A 45 -14.06 -8.29 -22.04
C PRO A 45 -13.04 -9.14 -22.81
N LEU A 46 -12.05 -8.49 -23.44
CA LEU A 46 -11.00 -9.16 -24.20
C LEU A 46 -10.05 -9.94 -23.27
N LEU A 47 -9.70 -9.36 -22.13
CA LEU A 47 -8.90 -10.04 -21.10
C LEU A 47 -9.64 -11.23 -20.51
N ILE A 48 -10.95 -11.11 -20.26
CA ILE A 48 -11.81 -12.20 -19.80
C ILE A 48 -11.79 -13.36 -20.81
N GLN A 49 -11.92 -13.06 -22.11
CA GLN A 49 -11.90 -14.08 -23.16
C GLN A 49 -10.56 -14.81 -23.23
N VAL A 50 -9.45 -14.08 -23.11
CA VAL A 50 -8.11 -14.66 -23.06
C VAL A 50 -7.97 -15.58 -21.84
N LEU A 51 -8.28 -15.11 -20.63
CA LEU A 51 -8.19 -15.94 -19.41
C LEU A 51 -9.07 -17.20 -19.50
N ALA A 52 -10.30 -17.07 -20.01
CA ALA A 52 -11.21 -18.19 -20.22
C ALA A 52 -10.64 -19.24 -21.19
N SER A 53 -9.98 -18.81 -22.27
CA SER A 53 -9.39 -19.72 -23.26
C SER A 53 -8.26 -20.58 -22.69
N PHE A 54 -7.48 -20.05 -21.74
CA PHE A 54 -6.41 -20.79 -21.04
C PHE A 54 -6.94 -21.69 -19.92
N THR A 55 -8.19 -21.49 -19.47
CA THR A 55 -8.84 -22.27 -18.39
C THR A 55 -9.47 -23.58 -18.90
N LYS A 56 -9.85 -23.66 -20.19
CA LYS A 56 -10.74 -24.70 -20.75
C LYS A 56 -10.16 -26.12 -20.90
N ALA A 57 -8.97 -26.43 -20.37
CA ALA A 57 -8.22 -27.61 -20.79
C ALA A 57 -8.70 -28.98 -20.26
N ASP A 58 -9.57 -29.02 -19.23
CA ASP A 58 -9.91 -30.29 -18.54
C ASP A 58 -11.38 -30.68 -18.62
N GLY A 59 -12.22 -29.91 -19.33
CA GLY A 59 -13.64 -30.21 -19.54
C GLY A 59 -14.53 -30.16 -18.29
N VAL A 60 -13.93 -30.19 -17.09
CA VAL A 60 -14.57 -29.98 -15.79
C VAL A 60 -14.05 -28.66 -15.24
N ILE A 61 -14.82 -27.60 -15.44
CA ILE A 61 -14.50 -26.28 -14.89
C ILE A 61 -14.91 -26.27 -13.43
N MET A 62 -13.94 -26.17 -12.52
CA MET A 62 -14.26 -25.97 -11.10
C MET A 62 -14.62 -24.50 -10.86
N GLU A 63 -15.63 -24.21 -10.04
CA GLU A 63 -15.96 -22.84 -9.63
C GLU A 63 -14.75 -22.11 -9.02
N GLU A 64 -13.83 -22.87 -8.43
CA GLU A 64 -12.59 -22.37 -7.86
C GLU A 64 -11.63 -21.80 -8.91
N GLU A 65 -11.59 -22.38 -10.12
CA GLU A 65 -10.76 -21.91 -11.24
C GLU A 65 -11.31 -20.61 -11.83
N ILE A 66 -12.64 -20.48 -11.90
CA ILE A 66 -13.30 -19.23 -12.31
C ILE A 66 -13.01 -18.12 -11.31
N ASP A 67 -13.18 -18.38 -10.02
CA ASP A 67 -12.90 -17.39 -8.97
C ASP A 67 -11.42 -17.01 -8.90
N SER A 68 -10.50 -17.96 -9.16
CA SER A 68 -9.06 -17.71 -9.30
C SER A 68 -8.77 -16.79 -10.48
N SER A 69 -9.31 -17.13 -11.65
CA SER A 69 -9.16 -16.37 -12.92
C SER A 69 -9.76 -14.97 -12.84
N LEU A 70 -10.89 -14.80 -12.15
CA LEU A 70 -11.56 -13.51 -11.97
C LEU A 70 -10.98 -12.68 -10.82
N GLY A 71 -10.28 -13.32 -9.88
CA GLY A 71 -9.58 -12.64 -8.80
C GLY A 71 -8.61 -11.58 -9.31
N PHE A 72 -7.94 -11.84 -10.44
CA PHE A 72 -7.06 -10.89 -11.12
C PHE A 72 -7.81 -9.62 -11.54
N LEU A 73 -8.90 -9.79 -12.28
CA LEU A 73 -9.68 -8.68 -12.82
C LEU A 73 -10.36 -7.85 -11.74
N ARG A 74 -10.75 -8.48 -10.62
CA ARG A 74 -11.35 -7.75 -9.50
C ARG A 74 -10.39 -6.75 -8.87
N TYR A 75 -9.10 -7.06 -8.83
CA TYR A 75 -8.09 -6.16 -8.27
C TYR A 75 -7.70 -5.06 -9.24
N ASP A 76 -7.47 -5.42 -10.51
CA ASP A 76 -7.05 -4.46 -11.54
C ASP A 76 -8.22 -3.57 -12.03
N TYR A 77 -9.47 -4.00 -11.81
CA TYR A 77 -10.70 -3.28 -12.13
C TYR A 77 -11.67 -3.25 -10.94
N PRO A 78 -11.36 -2.50 -9.86
CA PRO A 78 -12.16 -2.50 -8.62
C PRO A 78 -13.57 -1.93 -8.80
N GLU A 79 -13.77 -1.10 -9.81
CA GLU A 79 -15.07 -0.52 -10.18
C GLU A 79 -15.98 -1.52 -10.94
N ALA A 80 -15.45 -2.67 -11.36
CA ALA A 80 -16.22 -3.67 -12.09
C ALA A 80 -17.11 -4.48 -11.12
N VAL A 81 -18.36 -4.68 -11.51
CA VAL A 81 -19.32 -5.47 -10.72
C VAL A 81 -18.96 -6.96 -10.86
N TYR A 82 -18.60 -7.62 -9.75
CA TYR A 82 -18.12 -9.00 -9.78
C TYR A 82 -19.10 -10.00 -10.43
N SER A 83 -20.41 -9.82 -10.22
CA SER A 83 -21.42 -10.65 -10.87
C SER A 83 -21.42 -10.52 -12.39
N GLU A 84 -21.12 -9.33 -12.92
CA GLU A 84 -21.00 -9.09 -14.37
C GLU A 84 -19.73 -9.74 -14.93
N LEU A 85 -18.58 -9.61 -14.24
CA LEU A 85 -17.33 -10.29 -14.60
C LEU A 85 -17.54 -11.80 -14.72
N ARG A 86 -18.24 -12.39 -13.74
CA ARG A 86 -18.53 -13.82 -13.70
C ARG A 86 -19.42 -14.27 -14.86
N GLN A 87 -20.42 -13.47 -15.21
CA GLN A 87 -21.28 -13.77 -16.35
C GLN A 87 -20.49 -13.73 -17.67
N LEU A 88 -19.67 -12.70 -17.88
CA LEU A 88 -18.83 -12.57 -19.07
C LEU A 88 -17.84 -13.74 -19.20
N PHE A 89 -17.22 -14.16 -18.09
CA PHE A 89 -16.28 -15.27 -18.10
C PHE A 89 -16.96 -16.59 -18.46
N ARG A 90 -18.12 -16.88 -17.85
CA ARG A 90 -18.90 -18.07 -18.21
C ARG A 90 -19.29 -18.08 -19.67
N GLN A 91 -19.72 -16.95 -20.21
CA GLN A 91 -20.03 -16.83 -21.64
C GLN A 91 -18.79 -17.13 -22.50
N ALA A 92 -17.65 -16.53 -22.16
CA ALA A 92 -16.39 -16.71 -22.89
C ALA A 92 -15.88 -18.16 -22.90
N LEU A 93 -16.15 -18.96 -21.86
CA LEU A 93 -15.79 -20.38 -21.81
C LEU A 93 -16.50 -21.22 -22.89
N TYR A 94 -17.71 -20.83 -23.32
CA TYR A 94 -18.47 -21.54 -24.35
C TYR A 94 -18.21 -21.04 -25.76
N GLU A 95 -17.59 -19.88 -25.91
CA GLU A 95 -17.23 -19.28 -27.21
C GLU A 95 -15.90 -19.86 -27.74
N GLN A 96 -15.76 -19.95 -29.07
CA GLN A 96 -14.46 -20.18 -29.70
C GLN A 96 -13.71 -18.85 -29.76
N GLN A 97 -12.52 -18.81 -29.17
CA GLN A 97 -11.68 -17.61 -29.10
C GLN A 97 -10.55 -17.71 -30.13
N ASP A 98 -10.36 -16.66 -30.94
CA ASP A 98 -9.19 -16.51 -31.79
C ASP A 98 -8.05 -15.86 -30.99
N LEU A 99 -7.28 -16.70 -30.32
CA LEU A 99 -6.14 -16.28 -29.49
C LEU A 99 -5.16 -15.39 -30.26
N ALA A 100 -4.98 -15.61 -31.56
CA ALA A 100 -4.01 -14.85 -32.35
C ALA A 100 -4.47 -13.41 -32.61
N ALA A 101 -5.74 -13.25 -33.01
CA ALA A 101 -6.34 -11.92 -33.16
C ALA A 101 -6.37 -11.16 -31.82
N MET A 102 -6.65 -11.86 -30.71
CA MET A 102 -6.64 -11.26 -29.37
C MET A 102 -5.25 -10.81 -28.95
N ALA A 103 -4.23 -11.65 -29.15
CA ALA A 103 -2.84 -11.32 -28.82
C ALA A 103 -2.37 -10.09 -29.60
N GLN A 104 -2.66 -10.01 -30.90
CA GLN A 104 -2.26 -8.85 -31.71
C GLN A 104 -2.91 -7.56 -31.20
N LYS A 105 -4.21 -7.60 -30.88
CA LYS A 105 -4.94 -6.43 -30.36
C LYS A 105 -4.41 -5.99 -28.99
N LEU A 106 -4.21 -6.91 -28.07
CA LEU A 106 -3.63 -6.63 -26.74
C LEU A 106 -2.17 -6.17 -26.86
N GLY A 107 -1.42 -6.73 -27.80
CA GLY A 107 -0.04 -6.36 -28.10
C GLY A 107 0.12 -4.88 -28.47
N VAL A 108 -0.87 -4.28 -29.13
CA VAL A 108 -0.84 -2.85 -29.49
C VAL A 108 -1.33 -1.96 -28.34
N GLN A 109 -2.29 -2.44 -27.54
CA GLN A 109 -3.01 -1.60 -26.57
C GLN A 109 -2.45 -1.67 -25.14
N LEU A 110 -1.75 -2.74 -24.78
CA LEU A 110 -1.14 -2.89 -23.46
C LEU A 110 0.28 -2.32 -23.44
N SER A 111 0.64 -1.66 -22.33
CA SER A 111 2.04 -1.34 -22.02
C SER A 111 2.85 -2.62 -21.81
N THR A 112 4.17 -2.55 -21.97
CA THR A 112 5.09 -3.67 -21.72
C THR A 112 4.85 -4.31 -20.34
N GLU A 113 4.68 -3.48 -19.30
CA GLU A 113 4.40 -3.93 -17.94
C GLU A 113 3.12 -4.75 -17.85
N ARG A 114 2.02 -4.27 -18.47
CA ARG A 114 0.74 -4.99 -18.48
C ARG A 114 0.82 -6.30 -19.26
N LYS A 115 1.64 -6.37 -20.31
CA LYS A 115 1.88 -7.62 -21.05
C LYS A 115 2.63 -8.65 -20.21
N ILE A 116 3.67 -8.23 -19.47
CA ILE A 116 4.40 -9.12 -18.55
C ILE A 116 3.44 -9.63 -17.47
N MET A 117 2.66 -8.73 -16.88
CA MET A 117 1.65 -9.09 -15.87
C MET A 117 0.65 -10.13 -16.40
N LEU A 118 0.11 -9.93 -17.60
CA LEU A 118 -0.78 -10.90 -18.25
C LEU A 118 -0.06 -12.24 -18.50
N GLY A 119 1.19 -12.21 -18.95
CA GLY A 119 2.00 -13.41 -19.13
C GLY A 119 2.16 -14.23 -17.85
N VAL A 120 2.48 -13.58 -16.74
CA VAL A 120 2.60 -14.24 -15.43
C VAL A 120 1.25 -14.84 -15.00
N GLN A 121 0.14 -14.14 -15.23
CA GLN A 121 -1.21 -14.63 -14.93
C GLN A 121 -1.59 -15.85 -15.77
N LEU A 122 -1.34 -15.81 -17.07
CA LEU A 122 -1.62 -16.94 -17.97
C LEU A 122 -0.79 -18.17 -17.59
N TYR A 123 0.48 -17.94 -17.21
CA TYR A 123 1.34 -19.02 -16.75
C TYR A 123 0.83 -19.66 -15.45
N ASP A 124 0.36 -18.87 -14.48
CA ASP A 124 -0.25 -19.38 -13.24
C ASP A 124 -1.46 -20.29 -13.53
N LEU A 125 -2.34 -19.88 -14.46
CA LEU A 125 -3.49 -20.70 -14.87
C LEU A 125 -3.08 -22.05 -15.48
N ILE A 126 -2.12 -22.06 -16.40
CA ILE A 126 -1.67 -23.32 -17.02
C ILE A 126 -0.88 -24.19 -16.04
N SER A 127 -0.23 -23.57 -15.04
CA SER A 127 0.47 -24.29 -13.98
C SER A 127 -0.50 -25.04 -13.07
N GLN A 128 -1.60 -24.38 -12.69
CA GLN A 128 -2.69 -25.00 -11.92
C GLN A 128 -3.34 -26.17 -12.66
N ALA A 129 -3.42 -26.10 -13.99
CA ALA A 129 -3.91 -27.18 -14.86
C ALA A 129 -2.89 -28.32 -15.12
N GLY A 130 -1.73 -28.30 -14.46
CA GLY A 130 -0.72 -29.35 -14.58
C GLY A 130 0.25 -29.20 -15.76
N LEU A 131 0.39 -28.00 -16.34
CA LEU A 131 1.36 -27.67 -17.39
C LEU A 131 1.26 -28.59 -18.63
N LYS A 132 0.05 -28.81 -19.15
CA LYS A 132 -0.12 -29.62 -20.37
C LYS A 132 0.64 -29.01 -21.54
N GLN A 133 1.30 -29.85 -22.35
CA GLN A 133 2.16 -29.40 -23.44
C GLN A 133 1.45 -28.44 -24.42
N GLU A 134 0.18 -28.72 -24.74
CA GLU A 134 -0.63 -27.87 -25.62
C GLU A 134 -0.83 -26.45 -25.06
N GLN A 135 -1.07 -26.32 -23.74
CA GLN A 135 -1.25 -25.04 -23.07
C GLN A 135 0.06 -24.24 -23.01
N VAL A 136 1.19 -24.92 -22.78
CA VAL A 136 2.52 -24.28 -22.80
C VAL A 136 2.85 -23.75 -24.19
N VAL A 137 2.55 -24.51 -25.24
CA VAL A 137 2.73 -24.06 -26.65
C VAL A 137 1.81 -22.86 -26.95
N ALA A 138 0.55 -22.93 -26.55
CA ALA A 138 -0.40 -21.82 -26.70
C ALA A 138 0.07 -20.55 -25.99
N PHE A 139 0.63 -20.69 -24.78
CA PHE A 139 1.20 -19.59 -24.00
C PHE A 139 2.36 -18.91 -24.75
N TYR A 140 3.35 -19.68 -25.21
CA TYR A 140 4.48 -19.12 -25.95
C TYR A 140 4.04 -18.42 -27.25
N SER A 141 3.12 -19.03 -27.99
CA SER A 141 2.56 -18.45 -29.22
C SER A 141 1.87 -17.12 -28.93
N PHE A 142 0.99 -17.08 -27.92
CA PHE A 142 0.26 -15.89 -27.51
C PHE A 142 1.20 -14.76 -27.07
N MET A 143 2.19 -15.07 -26.21
CA MET A 143 3.16 -14.08 -25.75
C MET A 143 4.05 -13.57 -26.88
N SER A 144 4.47 -14.44 -27.80
CA SER A 144 5.25 -14.05 -28.98
C SER A 144 4.50 -13.06 -29.86
N GLN A 145 3.20 -13.31 -30.10
CA GLN A 145 2.34 -12.41 -30.87
C GLN A 145 2.09 -11.05 -30.18
N MET A 146 2.19 -10.99 -28.85
CA MET A 146 2.19 -9.71 -28.11
C MET A 146 3.54 -8.97 -28.16
N GLY A 147 4.56 -9.57 -28.79
CA GLY A 147 5.93 -9.04 -28.85
C GLY A 147 6.77 -9.36 -27.62
N MET A 148 6.43 -10.40 -26.86
CA MET A 148 7.00 -10.73 -25.54
C MET A 148 7.65 -12.12 -25.48
N ALA A 149 8.25 -12.57 -26.59
CA ALA A 149 8.81 -13.91 -26.70
C ALA A 149 9.92 -14.19 -25.69
N ALA A 150 10.85 -13.24 -25.48
CA ALA A 150 11.93 -13.38 -24.50
C ALA A 150 11.38 -13.47 -23.08
N GLN A 151 10.47 -12.57 -22.71
CA GLN A 151 9.86 -12.55 -21.38
C GLN A 151 9.03 -13.80 -21.09
N ALA A 152 8.42 -14.40 -22.11
CA ALA A 152 7.73 -15.68 -21.95
C ALA A 152 8.70 -16.80 -21.52
N ILE A 153 9.88 -16.86 -22.12
CA ILE A 153 10.93 -17.81 -21.75
C ILE A 153 11.38 -17.54 -20.32
N ASP A 154 11.64 -16.27 -19.98
CA ASP A 154 12.10 -15.90 -18.64
C ASP A 154 11.07 -16.23 -17.55
N ILE A 155 9.79 -15.94 -17.79
CA ILE A 155 8.67 -16.28 -16.87
C ILE A 155 8.61 -17.78 -16.63
N VAL A 156 8.58 -18.58 -17.72
CA VAL A 156 8.48 -20.04 -17.61
C VAL A 156 9.71 -20.60 -16.91
N TYR A 157 10.90 -20.12 -17.24
CA TYR A 157 12.14 -20.59 -16.64
C TYR A 157 12.23 -20.26 -15.15
N GLN A 158 11.93 -19.02 -14.75
CA GLN A 158 11.95 -18.61 -13.33
C GLN A 158 10.91 -19.34 -12.49
N LEU A 159 9.70 -19.49 -13.01
CA LEU A 159 8.62 -20.10 -12.25
C LEU A 159 8.71 -21.64 -12.25
N ASN A 160 9.42 -22.26 -13.20
CA ASN A 160 9.74 -23.71 -13.18
C ASN A 160 11.08 -24.07 -12.52
N ALA A 161 11.94 -23.09 -12.25
CA ALA A 161 13.25 -23.31 -11.65
C ALA A 161 13.17 -24.25 -10.43
N SER A 162 14.02 -25.28 -10.38
CA SER A 162 14.07 -26.28 -9.30
C SER A 162 14.76 -25.72 -8.05
N GLU A 163 14.55 -26.36 -6.90
CA GLU A 163 15.09 -25.98 -5.58
C GLU A 163 16.62 -25.75 -5.54
N GLU A 164 17.38 -26.36 -6.47
CA GLU A 164 18.85 -26.33 -6.54
C GLU A 164 19.42 -25.35 -7.57
N SER A 165 18.56 -24.67 -8.32
CA SER A 165 19.02 -23.77 -9.38
C SER A 165 19.63 -22.49 -8.79
N ASP A 166 20.89 -22.21 -9.15
CA ASP A 166 21.69 -21.12 -8.57
C ASP A 166 21.07 -19.75 -8.90
N PRO A 167 20.55 -19.01 -7.90
CA PRO A 167 19.92 -17.69 -8.07
C PRO A 167 20.84 -16.64 -8.72
N SER A 168 22.16 -16.86 -8.77
CA SER A 168 23.13 -15.96 -9.40
C SER A 168 23.14 -16.03 -10.94
N ILE A 169 22.67 -17.13 -11.53
CA ILE A 169 22.48 -17.27 -12.99
C ILE A 169 21.44 -16.26 -13.50
N TYR A 170 20.51 -15.86 -12.64
CA TYR A 170 19.38 -14.97 -12.93
C TYR A 170 19.73 -13.47 -12.82
N GLN A 171 20.96 -13.13 -12.40
CA GLN A 171 21.41 -11.75 -12.18
C GLN A 171 22.10 -11.13 -13.40
N HIS A 172 22.49 -11.92 -14.40
CA HIS A 172 23.34 -11.47 -15.51
C HIS A 172 22.59 -11.21 -16.84
N GLY A 173 21.26 -11.11 -16.82
CA GLY A 173 20.49 -10.64 -17.98
C GLY A 173 18.97 -10.78 -17.83
N ALA A 174 18.31 -9.68 -17.50
CA ALA A 174 16.88 -9.41 -17.79
C ALA A 174 15.79 -10.35 -17.21
N SER A 175 15.96 -10.93 -16.02
CA SER A 175 14.82 -11.53 -15.29
C SER A 175 13.72 -10.49 -15.04
N PRO A 176 12.48 -10.65 -15.54
CA PRO A 176 11.41 -9.69 -15.25
C PRO A 176 10.98 -9.75 -13.79
N LEU A 177 11.08 -10.91 -13.13
CA LEU A 177 10.63 -11.08 -11.76
C LEU A 177 11.78 -10.91 -10.77
N GLU A 178 11.52 -10.17 -9.69
CA GLU A 178 12.32 -10.25 -8.48
C GLU A 178 12.00 -11.55 -7.75
N SER A 179 12.98 -12.16 -7.09
CA SER A 179 12.79 -13.39 -6.31
C SER A 179 13.20 -13.22 -4.86
N LEU A 180 12.56 -13.96 -3.97
CA LEU A 180 12.83 -13.97 -2.53
C LEU A 180 12.62 -15.38 -1.98
N SER A 181 13.62 -15.89 -1.28
CA SER A 181 13.61 -17.25 -0.71
C SER A 181 13.34 -17.22 0.81
N PHE A 182 12.53 -18.17 1.27
CA PHE A 182 12.24 -18.40 2.69
C PHE A 182 12.61 -19.82 3.08
N GLY A 183 13.18 -20.01 4.26
CA GLY A 183 13.52 -21.34 4.79
C GLY A 183 13.85 -21.32 6.28
N GLY A 184 14.14 -22.50 6.84
CA GLY A 184 14.54 -22.64 8.24
C GLY A 184 15.99 -22.28 8.56
N ASP A 185 16.83 -22.05 7.53
CA ASP A 185 18.27 -21.85 7.68
C ASP A 185 18.79 -20.53 7.10
N SER A 186 20.06 -20.23 7.40
CA SER A 186 20.71 -19.00 6.96
C SER A 186 21.07 -18.93 5.48
N LYS A 187 20.84 -20.01 4.69
CA LYS A 187 21.11 -20.04 3.25
C LYS A 187 20.01 -19.35 2.44
N THR A 188 18.87 -19.09 3.07
CA THR A 188 17.75 -18.36 2.46
C THR A 188 17.81 -16.86 2.74
N ASP A 189 17.08 -16.07 1.95
CA ASP A 189 16.98 -14.62 2.14
C ASP A 189 16.33 -14.30 3.50
N VAL A 190 15.23 -14.98 3.82
CA VAL A 190 14.43 -14.75 5.03
C VAL A 190 14.26 -16.06 5.81
N ILE A 191 14.62 -16.03 7.10
CA ILE A 191 14.48 -17.18 7.98
C ILE A 191 13.08 -17.21 8.59
N LEU A 192 12.38 -18.33 8.45
CA LEU A 192 11.11 -18.64 9.10
C LEU A 192 11.32 -19.86 10.01
N LYS A 193 11.16 -19.69 11.34
CA LYS A 193 11.52 -20.75 12.31
C LYS A 193 10.68 -22.01 12.17
N ASN A 194 9.48 -21.90 11.63
CA ASN A 194 8.56 -23.02 11.45
C ASN A 194 8.83 -23.89 10.21
N LEU A 195 9.74 -23.46 9.34
CA LEU A 195 10.16 -24.27 8.20
C LEU A 195 11.30 -25.19 8.63
N ALA A 196 11.23 -26.47 8.28
CA ALA A 196 12.37 -27.37 8.45
C ALA A 196 13.56 -26.90 7.59
N GLU A 197 14.76 -27.40 7.86
CA GLU A 197 15.96 -27.04 7.09
C GLU A 197 15.81 -27.37 5.59
N THR A 198 15.03 -28.39 5.25
CA THR A 198 14.73 -28.78 3.86
C THR A 198 13.55 -28.03 3.25
N ASP A 199 12.72 -27.37 4.07
CA ASP A 199 11.52 -26.69 3.61
C ASP A 199 11.88 -25.33 3.00
N ARG A 200 11.24 -25.01 1.87
CA ARG A 200 11.45 -23.75 1.15
C ARG A 200 10.14 -23.15 0.66
N LEU A 201 10.04 -21.83 0.71
CA LEU A 201 9.06 -21.06 -0.04
C LEU A 201 9.80 -20.08 -0.94
N MET A 202 9.24 -19.83 -2.12
CA MET A 202 9.75 -18.78 -3.00
C MET A 202 8.66 -17.78 -3.29
N ALA A 203 8.94 -16.51 -3.02
CA ALA A 203 8.11 -15.42 -3.53
C ALA A 203 8.75 -14.82 -4.78
N PHE A 204 7.90 -14.40 -5.72
CA PHE A 204 8.28 -13.65 -6.91
C PHE A 204 7.49 -12.36 -6.95
N ARG A 205 8.10 -11.28 -7.44
CA ARG A 205 7.44 -9.98 -7.55
C ARG A 205 7.65 -9.34 -8.91
N TYR A 206 6.56 -8.80 -9.45
CA TYR A 206 6.56 -7.84 -10.54
C TYR A 206 5.61 -6.69 -10.21
N HIS A 207 6.16 -5.52 -9.90
CA HIS A 207 5.39 -4.42 -9.31
C HIS A 207 4.56 -4.85 -8.09
N GLU A 208 3.25 -4.62 -8.10
CA GLU A 208 2.30 -5.00 -7.04
C GLU A 208 1.82 -6.47 -7.15
N LEU A 209 2.25 -7.18 -8.20
CA LEU A 209 1.95 -8.60 -8.34
C LEU A 209 2.99 -9.38 -7.54
N ILE A 210 2.54 -9.97 -6.43
CA ILE A 210 3.33 -10.91 -5.63
C ILE A 210 2.77 -12.32 -5.80
N LEU A 211 3.69 -13.22 -6.02
CA LEU A 211 3.48 -14.60 -6.36
C LEU A 211 4.19 -15.44 -5.28
N LEU A 212 3.55 -16.45 -4.69
CA LEU A 212 4.16 -17.40 -3.74
C LEU A 212 4.10 -18.85 -4.25
N LYS A 213 5.26 -19.51 -4.32
CA LYS A 213 5.42 -20.95 -4.58
C LYS A 213 5.75 -21.70 -3.30
N ASN A 214 5.07 -22.83 -3.09
CA ASN A 214 5.40 -23.73 -2.01
C ASN A 214 6.31 -24.86 -2.49
N TYR A 215 7.55 -24.93 -2.01
CA TYR A 215 8.44 -26.09 -2.19
C TYR A 215 8.52 -26.97 -0.95
N SER A 216 7.95 -26.51 0.17
CA SER A 216 7.95 -27.21 1.45
C SER A 216 6.92 -28.35 1.51
N GLY A 217 7.14 -29.27 2.44
CA GLY A 217 6.13 -30.24 2.86
C GLY A 217 5.12 -29.68 3.86
N GLN A 218 5.26 -28.40 4.25
CA GLN A 218 4.44 -27.77 5.28
C GLN A 218 3.04 -27.40 4.78
N ASN A 219 2.12 -27.34 5.75
CA ASN A 219 0.79 -26.78 5.53
C ASN A 219 0.89 -25.26 5.37
N VAL A 220 1.04 -24.83 4.13
CA VAL A 220 0.89 -23.43 3.73
C VAL A 220 -0.57 -23.22 3.31
N SER A 221 -1.21 -22.17 3.79
CA SER A 221 -2.54 -21.81 3.31
C SER A 221 -2.69 -20.31 3.08
N VAL A 222 -3.44 -19.97 2.03
CA VAL A 222 -3.74 -18.59 1.64
C VAL A 222 -5.24 -18.47 1.51
N ARG A 223 -5.85 -17.54 2.26
CA ARG A 223 -7.32 -17.38 2.37
C ARG A 223 -8.06 -18.66 2.78
N GLY A 224 -7.43 -19.50 3.61
CA GLY A 224 -8.00 -20.77 4.06
C GLY A 224 -7.93 -21.90 3.03
N ARG A 225 -7.28 -21.70 1.87
CA ARG A 225 -7.01 -22.76 0.88
C ARG A 225 -5.58 -23.28 1.04
N PRO A 226 -5.36 -24.60 1.06
CA PRO A 226 -4.01 -25.16 1.12
C PRO A 226 -3.26 -24.89 -0.19
N LEU A 227 -1.99 -24.47 -0.06
CA LEU A 227 -1.04 -24.36 -1.16
C LEU A 227 -0.13 -25.60 -1.10
N VAL A 228 -0.42 -26.59 -1.93
CA VAL A 228 0.33 -27.86 -1.96
C VAL A 228 1.76 -27.68 -2.47
N ARG A 229 2.64 -28.65 -2.19
CA ARG A 229 4.02 -28.64 -2.70
C ARG A 229 4.06 -28.60 -4.23
N GLY A 230 4.92 -27.76 -4.79
CA GLY A 230 5.00 -27.44 -6.22
C GLY A 230 3.97 -26.39 -6.66
N GLY A 231 2.92 -26.18 -5.89
CA GLY A 231 1.84 -25.24 -6.19
C GLY A 231 2.26 -23.78 -6.06
N PHE A 232 1.56 -22.94 -6.82
CA PHE A 232 1.77 -21.50 -6.89
C PHE A 232 0.46 -20.76 -6.59
N CYS A 233 0.52 -19.59 -5.94
CA CYS A 233 -0.63 -18.70 -5.84
C CYS A 233 -0.24 -17.21 -5.82
N ARG A 234 -1.13 -16.33 -6.29
CA ARG A 234 -0.99 -14.88 -6.12
C ARG A 234 -1.38 -14.45 -4.71
N ILE A 235 -0.59 -13.54 -4.15
CA ILE A 235 -0.87 -12.87 -2.88
C ILE A 235 -1.37 -11.45 -3.19
N TYR A 236 -2.57 -11.12 -2.72
CA TYR A 236 -3.14 -9.77 -2.90
C TYR A 236 -2.93 -8.90 -1.67
N PRO A 237 -2.95 -7.57 -1.82
CA PRO A 237 -2.89 -6.64 -0.69
C PRO A 237 -3.93 -6.96 0.40
N GLY A 238 -3.47 -6.94 1.64
CA GLY A 238 -4.29 -7.28 2.82
C GLY A 238 -4.44 -8.77 3.09
N GLN A 239 -3.99 -9.66 2.18
CA GLN A 239 -4.01 -11.09 2.44
C GLN A 239 -2.91 -11.53 3.38
N ARG A 240 -3.21 -12.63 4.07
CA ARG A 240 -2.33 -13.33 5.01
C ARG A 240 -2.09 -14.75 4.51
N ILE A 241 -0.87 -15.21 4.69
CA ILE A 241 -0.36 -16.54 4.38
C ILE A 241 -0.10 -17.20 5.73
N LEU A 242 -0.70 -18.36 5.96
CA LEU A 242 -0.47 -19.15 7.16
C LEU A 242 0.56 -20.23 6.82
N ILE A 243 1.61 -20.34 7.64
CA ILE A 243 2.72 -21.29 7.50
C ILE A 243 2.88 -21.97 8.85
N GLY A 244 2.18 -23.10 9.04
CA GLY A 244 1.98 -23.64 10.40
C GLY A 244 1.21 -22.63 11.27
N ASP A 245 1.80 -22.22 12.39
CA ASP A 245 1.27 -21.17 13.28
C ASP A 245 1.80 -19.75 12.99
N GLN A 246 2.73 -19.60 12.03
CA GLN A 246 3.22 -18.30 11.58
C GLN A 246 2.28 -17.67 10.54
N VAL A 247 2.21 -16.34 10.57
CA VAL A 247 1.42 -15.53 9.64
C VAL A 247 2.35 -14.57 8.92
N LEU A 248 2.40 -14.67 7.59
CA LEU A 248 3.09 -13.74 6.72
C LEU A 248 2.08 -12.91 5.91
N SER A 249 2.25 -11.60 5.86
CA SER A 249 1.34 -10.71 5.13
C SER A 249 1.90 -10.26 3.78
N TYR A 250 1.02 -9.80 2.88
CA TYR A 250 1.42 -9.13 1.64
C TYR A 250 2.41 -7.98 1.91
N GLN A 251 2.12 -7.15 2.91
CA GLN A 251 2.96 -6.01 3.24
C GLN A 251 4.37 -6.45 3.66
N GLU A 252 4.49 -7.56 4.37
CA GLU A 252 5.80 -8.12 4.76
C GLU A 252 6.57 -8.68 3.58
N LEU A 253 5.91 -9.39 2.66
CA LEU A 253 6.55 -9.83 1.41
C LEU A 253 7.10 -8.64 0.63
N ALA A 254 6.28 -7.62 0.38
CA ALA A 254 6.70 -6.40 -0.31
C ALA A 254 7.91 -5.74 0.39
N GLN A 255 7.93 -5.72 1.72
CA GLN A 255 9.05 -5.18 2.49
C GLN A 255 10.33 -6.00 2.33
N TYR A 256 10.24 -7.32 2.32
CA TYR A 256 11.43 -8.15 2.12
C TYR A 256 12.00 -7.97 0.71
N PHE A 257 11.17 -7.87 -0.33
CA PHE A 257 11.66 -7.52 -1.65
C PHE A 257 12.35 -6.14 -1.69
N ASN A 258 11.77 -5.14 -1.01
CA ASN A 258 12.38 -3.81 -0.90
C ASN A 258 13.72 -3.86 -0.17
N ALA A 259 13.77 -4.62 0.93
CA ALA A 259 14.99 -4.83 1.68
C ALA A 259 16.07 -5.54 0.85
N LYS A 260 15.69 -6.50 0.01
CA LYS A 260 16.61 -7.20 -0.91
C LYS A 260 17.20 -6.26 -1.97
N LYS A 261 16.41 -5.29 -2.45
CA LYS A 261 16.88 -4.21 -3.33
C LYS A 261 17.70 -3.14 -2.61
N ASN A 262 17.88 -3.23 -1.29
CA ASN A 262 18.45 -2.16 -0.46
C ASN A 262 17.72 -0.81 -0.62
N VAL A 263 16.41 -0.85 -0.85
CA VAL A 263 15.55 0.33 -0.77
C VAL A 263 15.33 0.60 0.71
N SER A 264 15.86 1.72 1.20
CA SER A 264 15.83 2.21 2.59
C SER A 264 15.26 1.26 3.66
N LEU A 265 16.13 0.70 4.49
CA LEU A 265 15.73 -0.17 5.59
C LEU A 265 15.24 0.65 6.79
N PRO A 266 14.07 0.34 7.37
CA PRO A 266 13.66 0.94 8.65
C PRO A 266 14.74 0.72 9.71
N GLU A 267 15.05 1.75 10.47
CA GLU A 267 15.95 1.67 11.60
C GLU A 267 15.39 2.42 12.80
N ILE A 268 15.82 2.00 13.99
CA ILE A 268 15.47 2.65 15.25
C ILE A 268 16.64 2.56 16.21
N PHE A 269 16.82 3.61 17.00
CA PHE A 269 17.80 3.67 18.07
C PHE A 269 17.09 3.51 19.40
N ILE A 270 17.76 2.90 20.37
CA ILE A 270 17.18 2.64 21.68
C ILE A 270 18.09 3.22 22.73
N ARG A 271 17.54 4.10 23.57
CA ARG A 271 18.14 4.55 24.81
C ARG A 271 17.61 3.69 25.94
N VAL A 272 18.53 3.20 26.75
CA VAL A 272 18.23 2.38 27.94
C VAL A 272 18.74 3.17 29.15
N THR A 273 17.89 3.41 30.14
CA THR A 273 18.34 3.99 31.41
C THR A 273 19.29 3.04 32.13
N LYS A 274 20.10 3.55 33.06
CA LYS A 274 21.16 2.77 33.73
C LYS A 274 20.67 1.46 34.37
N ASP A 275 19.41 1.42 34.82
CA ASP A 275 18.81 0.26 35.49
C ASP A 275 17.86 -0.55 34.58
N ALA A 276 17.87 -0.30 33.26
CA ALA A 276 16.98 -0.90 32.27
C ALA A 276 15.46 -0.75 32.53
N GLU A 277 15.05 0.05 33.51
CA GLU A 277 13.63 0.30 33.84
C GLU A 277 12.88 1.10 32.77
N GLN A 278 13.58 1.95 32.00
CA GLN A 278 12.98 2.74 30.94
C GLN A 278 13.72 2.56 29.62
N VAL A 279 13.01 2.00 28.66
CA VAL A 279 13.42 1.90 27.26
C VAL A 279 12.77 3.05 26.50
N GLN A 280 13.59 3.91 25.91
CA GLN A 280 13.12 5.01 25.07
C GLN A 280 13.59 4.80 23.64
N LEU A 281 12.67 5.02 22.71
CA LEU A 281 12.91 4.81 21.30
C LEU A 281 13.23 6.15 20.64
N GLU A 282 14.29 6.14 19.85
CA GLU A 282 14.84 7.31 19.20
C GLU A 282 14.86 7.07 17.68
N ARG A 283 14.43 8.08 16.93
CA ARG A 283 14.50 8.04 15.46
C ARG A 283 15.94 8.16 14.94
N SER A 284 16.78 8.87 15.69
CA SER A 284 18.15 9.21 15.30
C SER A 284 19.11 8.88 16.42
N ARG A 285 20.34 8.50 16.06
CA ARG A 285 21.41 8.24 17.01
C ARG A 285 21.70 9.48 17.84
N THR A 286 21.56 9.37 19.15
CA THR A 286 22.06 10.33 20.12
C THR A 286 23.36 9.81 20.72
N ARG A 287 24.03 10.65 21.53
CA ARG A 287 25.17 10.17 22.31
C ARG A 287 24.75 9.04 23.24
N GLU A 288 23.53 9.08 23.76
CA GLU A 288 22.99 8.17 24.77
C GLU A 288 22.39 6.88 24.20
N SER A 289 22.20 6.79 22.88
CA SER A 289 21.73 5.56 22.23
C SER A 289 22.61 4.37 22.60
N ALA A 290 21.97 3.33 23.11
CA ALA A 290 22.61 2.10 23.54
C ALA A 290 22.56 1.01 22.45
N LEU A 291 21.48 0.98 21.66
CA LEU A 291 21.31 0.02 20.56
C LEU A 291 20.95 0.73 19.25
N ARG A 292 21.36 0.13 18.14
CA ARG A 292 20.82 0.37 16.80
C ARG A 292 20.18 -0.91 16.31
N VAL A 293 18.92 -0.84 15.87
CA VAL A 293 18.20 -1.97 15.27
C VAL A 293 17.84 -1.61 13.84
N THR A 294 18.25 -2.44 12.89
CA THR A 294 17.98 -2.27 11.45
C THR A 294 17.15 -3.44 10.95
N PHE A 295 16.06 -3.15 10.23
CA PHE A 295 15.08 -4.13 9.77
C PHE A 295 15.21 -4.36 8.25
N GLY A 296 15.96 -5.38 7.85
CA GLY A 296 16.05 -5.82 6.45
C GLY A 296 15.49 -7.23 6.24
N LEU A 297 16.14 -8.00 5.38
CA LEU A 297 15.89 -9.44 5.23
C LEU A 297 16.10 -10.21 6.55
N LYS A 298 17.04 -9.72 7.36
CA LYS A 298 17.28 -10.11 8.74
C LYS A 298 17.16 -8.87 9.63
N VAL A 299 16.88 -9.08 10.92
CA VAL A 299 16.96 -8.01 11.92
C VAL A 299 18.39 -7.96 12.41
N ARG A 300 19.03 -6.80 12.31
CA ARG A 300 20.39 -6.59 12.82
C ARG A 300 20.34 -5.72 14.06
N VAL A 301 20.79 -6.25 15.19
CA VAL A 301 20.92 -5.51 16.44
C VAL A 301 22.39 -5.25 16.69
N LYS A 302 22.77 -3.97 16.77
CA LYS A 302 24.13 -3.54 17.12
C LYS A 302 24.12 -2.81 18.45
N ALA A 303 24.89 -3.32 19.39
CA ALA A 303 25.16 -2.64 20.65
C ALA A 303 26.18 -1.52 20.42
N LEU A 304 25.75 -0.29 20.72
CA LEU A 304 26.57 0.92 20.64
C LEU A 304 27.31 1.20 21.96
N ARG A 305 26.82 0.61 23.06
CA ARG A 305 27.33 0.71 24.42
C ARG A 305 27.18 -0.66 25.10
N ASP A 306 27.89 -0.84 26.21
CA ASP A 306 27.63 -1.97 27.08
C ASP A 306 26.24 -1.83 27.70
N ILE A 307 25.42 -2.87 27.54
CA ILE A 307 24.12 -2.98 28.20
C ILE A 307 23.98 -4.35 28.83
N ASP A 308 23.24 -4.39 29.95
CA ASP A 308 22.90 -5.65 30.62
C ASP A 308 21.65 -6.26 29.96
N ALA A 309 21.87 -6.77 28.76
CA ALA A 309 20.86 -7.43 27.95
C ALA A 309 21.48 -8.52 27.08
N GLU A 310 20.67 -9.47 26.67
CA GLU A 310 21.04 -10.51 25.73
C GLU A 310 20.04 -10.66 24.60
N LEU A 311 20.53 -11.22 23.50
CA LEU A 311 19.73 -11.59 22.35
C LEU A 311 20.23 -12.95 21.86
N LYS A 312 19.35 -13.95 21.81
CA LYS A 312 19.70 -15.34 21.49
C LYS A 312 20.86 -15.88 22.37
N GLY A 313 20.86 -15.54 23.66
CA GLY A 313 21.92 -15.90 24.61
C GLY A 313 23.26 -15.18 24.41
N VAL A 314 23.35 -14.24 23.46
CA VAL A 314 24.54 -13.41 23.25
C VAL A 314 24.40 -12.11 24.05
N ARG A 315 25.31 -11.87 24.99
CA ARG A 315 25.37 -10.62 25.75
C ARG A 315 25.73 -9.42 24.86
N LEU A 316 24.98 -8.34 25.00
CA LEU A 316 25.08 -7.14 24.17
C LEU A 316 26.10 -6.14 24.74
N LYS A 317 27.39 -6.43 24.53
CA LYS A 317 28.50 -5.51 24.83
C LYS A 317 28.73 -4.51 23.70
N ALA A 318 29.36 -3.38 23.98
CA ALA A 318 29.68 -2.36 22.99
C ALA A 318 30.41 -2.99 21.78
N GLY A 319 29.86 -2.77 20.59
CA GLY A 319 30.38 -3.33 19.34
C GLY A 319 29.79 -4.69 18.96
N THR A 320 29.13 -5.41 19.88
CA THR A 320 28.44 -6.67 19.57
C THR A 320 27.37 -6.42 18.51
N GLN A 321 27.34 -7.28 17.50
CA GLN A 321 26.33 -7.28 16.45
C GLN A 321 25.74 -8.68 16.32
N VAL A 322 24.41 -8.76 16.34
CA VAL A 322 23.67 -10.02 16.23
C VAL A 322 22.65 -9.89 15.09
N ASP A 323 22.75 -10.80 14.11
CA ASP A 323 21.73 -10.96 13.08
C ASP A 323 20.70 -12.01 13.55
N THR A 324 19.42 -11.64 13.49
CA THR A 324 18.32 -12.34 14.17
C THR A 324 17.02 -12.24 13.37
N THR A 325 15.95 -12.88 13.83
CA THR A 325 14.61 -12.85 13.22
C THR A 325 13.67 -11.91 13.99
N LEU A 326 12.50 -11.59 13.42
CA LEU A 326 11.50 -10.73 14.07
C LEU A 326 10.81 -11.38 15.27
N GLU A 327 10.93 -12.71 15.42
CA GLU A 327 10.38 -13.48 16.52
C GLU A 327 11.29 -13.51 17.75
N ASP A 328 12.55 -13.11 17.58
CA ASP A 328 13.48 -12.99 18.69
C ASP A 328 13.18 -11.73 19.49
N LYS A 329 13.59 -11.75 20.76
CA LYS A 329 13.40 -10.64 21.70
C LYS A 329 14.74 -10.27 22.32
N ILE A 330 14.90 -9.00 22.65
CA ILE A 330 16.01 -8.55 23.50
C ILE A 330 15.54 -8.71 24.94
N ILE A 331 16.30 -9.44 25.75
CA ILE A 331 15.96 -9.73 27.16
C ILE A 331 16.91 -8.91 28.03
N PHE A 332 16.35 -8.03 28.87
CA PHE A 332 17.10 -7.27 29.86
C PHE A 332 17.23 -8.07 31.17
N HIS A 333 18.18 -7.69 32.04
CA HIS A 333 18.46 -8.38 33.31
C HIS A 333 17.27 -8.54 34.29
N ASN A 334 16.21 -7.76 34.09
CA ASN A 334 15.01 -7.69 34.93
C ASN A 334 13.85 -8.45 34.28
N ASP A 335 14.17 -9.35 33.36
CA ASP A 335 13.25 -10.12 32.52
C ASP A 335 12.30 -9.25 31.67
N THR A 336 12.58 -7.95 31.54
CA THR A 336 11.84 -7.11 30.59
C THR A 336 12.24 -7.50 29.18
N GLU A 337 11.25 -7.75 28.34
CA GLU A 337 11.44 -8.12 26.95
C GLU A 337 11.16 -6.94 26.02
N LEU A 338 12.01 -6.79 25.00
CA LEU A 338 11.77 -5.87 23.89
C LEU A 338 11.54 -6.66 22.61
N ASP A 339 10.30 -6.66 22.17
CA ASP A 339 9.83 -7.37 20.97
C ASP A 339 10.31 -6.67 19.69
N LEU A 340 11.07 -7.40 18.87
CA LEU A 340 11.66 -6.86 17.63
C LEU A 340 10.59 -6.55 16.56
N ASN A 341 9.47 -7.27 16.55
CA ASN A 341 8.36 -6.98 15.65
C ASN A 341 7.65 -5.68 16.07
N ASP A 342 7.47 -5.43 17.37
CA ASP A 342 6.95 -4.15 17.86
C ASP A 342 7.88 -2.98 17.52
N LEU A 343 9.19 -3.15 17.71
CA LEU A 343 10.18 -2.15 17.30
C LEU A 343 10.12 -1.86 15.79
N ARG A 344 9.95 -2.88 14.94
CA ARG A 344 9.78 -2.69 13.50
C ARG A 344 8.55 -1.84 13.18
N ARG A 345 7.41 -2.11 13.85
CA ARG A 345 6.18 -1.31 13.69
C ARG A 345 6.41 0.14 14.11
N ARG A 346 7.12 0.37 15.21
CA ARG A 346 7.45 1.71 15.71
C ARG A 346 8.43 2.46 14.83
N ALA A 347 9.48 1.80 14.34
CA ALA A 347 10.45 2.37 13.40
C ALA A 347 9.74 2.95 12.16
N ARG A 348 8.76 2.21 11.62
CA ARG A 348 7.93 2.69 10.49
C ARG A 348 7.04 3.86 10.83
N ALA A 349 6.51 3.91 12.05
CA ALA A 349 5.65 4.99 12.49
C ALA A 349 6.42 6.31 12.71
N LEU A 350 7.74 6.26 12.88
CA LEU A 350 8.60 7.43 13.07
C LEU A 350 9.05 8.09 11.76
N GLY A 351 8.76 7.46 10.60
CA GLY A 351 9.21 7.93 9.28
C GLY A 351 10.67 7.59 8.98
N GLY A 352 11.04 7.58 7.70
CA GLY A 352 12.38 7.22 7.25
C GLY A 352 13.43 8.30 7.47
N ARG A 353 14.69 7.89 7.63
CA ARG A 353 15.88 8.75 7.51
C ARG A 353 16.76 8.14 6.43
N PHE A 354 16.97 8.89 5.35
CA PHE A 354 17.59 8.41 4.13
C PHE A 354 18.97 9.04 3.97
N GLN A 355 20.01 8.23 4.11
CA GLN A 355 21.38 8.68 3.87
C GLN A 355 21.64 8.74 2.36
N LEU A 356 21.97 9.93 1.87
CA LEU A 356 22.35 10.16 0.48
C LEU A 356 23.82 9.76 0.28
N LYS A 357 24.05 8.93 -0.74
CA LYS A 357 25.39 8.48 -1.16
C LYS A 357 26.12 9.60 -1.90
N ALA A 358 27.40 9.78 -1.58
CA ALA A 358 28.26 10.74 -2.27
C ALA A 358 28.36 10.49 -3.78
N SER A 359 28.23 9.23 -4.20
CA SER A 359 28.33 8.80 -5.60
C SER A 359 27.02 8.92 -6.40
N LYS A 360 25.90 9.30 -5.76
CA LYS A 360 24.58 9.36 -6.36
C LYS A 360 24.00 10.75 -6.17
N SER A 361 23.71 11.45 -7.26
CA SER A 361 23.14 12.80 -7.26
C SER A 361 21.63 12.80 -7.51
N GLU A 362 21.05 11.70 -7.98
CA GLU A 362 19.61 11.63 -8.32
C GLU A 362 18.93 10.53 -7.51
N TYR A 363 17.81 10.86 -6.88
CA TYR A 363 17.02 9.93 -6.08
C TYR A 363 15.57 9.95 -6.54
N LEU A 364 15.03 8.78 -6.85
CA LEU A 364 13.58 8.63 -6.94
C LEU A 364 13.00 8.54 -5.54
N VAL A 365 11.84 9.17 -5.35
CA VAL A 365 11.12 9.19 -4.09
C VAL A 365 9.69 8.79 -4.33
N SER A 366 9.26 7.68 -3.75
CA SER A 366 7.91 7.16 -4.00
C SER A 366 7.38 6.38 -2.80
N ASN A 367 6.06 6.32 -2.66
CA ASN A 367 5.38 5.36 -1.79
C ASN A 367 5.07 4.04 -2.51
N ASP A 368 5.30 3.96 -3.82
CA ASP A 368 5.25 2.75 -4.63
C ASP A 368 6.68 2.20 -4.78
N PRO A 369 7.03 1.11 -4.09
CA PRO A 369 8.38 0.57 -4.14
C PRO A 369 8.76 -0.05 -5.48
N SER A 370 7.77 -0.39 -6.32
CA SER A 370 8.05 -0.99 -7.63
C SER A 370 8.76 -0.03 -8.59
N ARG A 371 8.60 1.27 -8.34
CA ARG A 371 9.18 2.36 -9.13
C ARG A 371 10.57 2.77 -8.66
N LEU A 372 11.10 2.09 -7.64
CA LEU A 372 12.36 2.44 -6.98
C LEU A 372 13.47 1.42 -7.26
N GLN A 373 14.70 1.94 -7.33
CA GLN A 373 15.93 1.18 -7.43
C GLN A 373 16.71 1.20 -6.11
N ALA A 374 17.86 0.52 -6.09
CA ALA A 374 18.74 0.54 -4.93
C ALA A 374 19.10 1.98 -4.51
N ASP A 375 19.09 2.21 -3.21
CA ASP A 375 19.38 3.50 -2.58
C ASP A 375 18.39 4.64 -2.93
N ASP A 376 17.26 4.35 -3.57
CA ASP A 376 16.16 5.32 -3.69
C ASP A 376 15.36 5.40 -2.38
N ILE A 377 14.48 6.41 -2.31
CA ILE A 377 13.75 6.78 -1.11
C ILE A 377 12.34 6.22 -1.16
N LEU A 378 12.09 5.17 -0.37
CA LEU A 378 10.74 4.67 -0.14
C LEU A 378 10.07 5.45 0.98
N LEU A 379 9.03 6.18 0.62
CA LEU A 379 8.15 6.87 1.55
C LEU A 379 7.34 5.87 2.36
N SER A 380 7.09 6.21 3.61
CA SER A 380 6.13 5.47 4.42
C SER A 380 4.73 5.60 3.82
N PRO A 381 3.84 4.58 3.97
CA PRO A 381 2.47 4.67 3.48
C PRO A 381 1.73 5.87 4.10
N GLY A 382 1.17 6.73 3.25
CA GLY A 382 0.50 7.99 3.61
C GLY A 382 -0.91 8.11 3.05
N THR A 383 -1.55 9.26 3.29
CA THR A 383 -2.87 9.63 2.74
C THR A 383 -2.77 10.44 1.44
N ALA A 384 -1.54 10.61 0.94
CA ALA A 384 -1.21 11.42 -0.22
C ALA A 384 -1.71 10.84 -1.55
N GLY A 385 -2.14 9.57 -1.58
CA GLY A 385 -2.33 8.83 -2.82
C GLY A 385 -0.99 8.43 -3.43
N ASP A 386 -0.94 8.16 -4.73
CA ASP A 386 0.29 7.80 -5.42
C ASP A 386 1.22 9.02 -5.57
N VAL A 387 2.52 8.81 -5.31
CA VAL A 387 3.54 9.86 -5.35
C VAL A 387 4.82 9.30 -5.98
N LEU A 388 5.35 10.00 -6.99
CA LEU A 388 6.66 9.78 -7.57
C LEU A 388 7.34 11.12 -7.82
N LEU A 389 8.45 11.34 -7.11
CA LEU A 389 9.28 12.53 -7.22
C LEU A 389 10.69 12.12 -7.63
N LYS A 390 11.42 13.07 -8.19
CA LYS A 390 12.86 12.98 -8.40
C LYS A 390 13.55 14.12 -7.69
N ILE A 391 14.52 13.81 -6.84
CA ILE A 391 15.35 14.80 -6.14
C ILE A 391 16.77 14.72 -6.68
N PHE A 392 17.24 15.81 -7.28
CA PHE A 392 18.64 16.00 -7.64
C PHE A 392 19.39 16.70 -6.51
N CYS A 393 20.63 16.31 -6.27
CA CYS A 393 21.50 16.79 -5.20
C CYS A 393 22.85 17.22 -5.77
N ASP A 394 23.25 18.47 -5.49
CA ASP A 394 24.60 18.99 -5.71
C ASP A 394 25.26 19.15 -4.33
N TYR A 395 26.13 18.19 -3.97
CA TYR A 395 26.77 18.15 -2.65
C TYR A 395 27.87 19.20 -2.48
N ASP A 396 28.46 19.68 -3.57
CA ASP A 396 29.51 20.70 -3.52
C ASP A 396 28.89 22.06 -3.21
N ARG A 397 27.74 22.35 -3.84
CA ARG A 397 26.96 23.56 -3.59
C ARG A 397 25.99 23.45 -2.41
N ARG A 398 25.75 22.23 -1.91
CA ARG A 398 24.80 21.91 -0.82
C ARG A 398 23.38 22.37 -1.12
N ILE A 399 22.96 22.14 -2.37
CA ILE A 399 21.61 22.45 -2.86
C ILE A 399 21.06 21.24 -3.60
N GLY A 400 19.79 21.30 -3.96
CA GLY A 400 19.16 20.31 -4.81
C GLY A 400 18.08 20.91 -5.69
N SER A 401 17.41 20.05 -6.44
CA SER A 401 16.17 20.38 -7.12
C SER A 401 15.19 19.23 -7.02
N LEU A 402 13.91 19.58 -6.94
CA LEU A 402 12.79 18.67 -6.95
C LEU A 402 12.16 18.68 -8.34
N GLU A 403 11.80 17.51 -8.84
CA GLU A 403 10.93 17.30 -9.98
C GLU A 403 9.74 16.42 -9.53
N VAL A 404 8.52 16.86 -9.82
CA VAL A 404 7.28 16.11 -9.57
C VAL A 404 6.91 15.35 -10.83
N ILE A 405 7.09 14.03 -10.80
CA ILE A 405 6.76 13.15 -11.94
C ILE A 405 5.27 12.78 -11.88
N GLU A 406 4.80 12.36 -10.71
CA GLU A 406 3.40 11.97 -10.46
C GLU A 406 3.03 12.27 -9.01
N ALA A 407 1.86 12.85 -8.77
CA ALA A 407 1.33 13.04 -7.43
C ALA A 407 -0.19 13.24 -7.47
N ASP A 408 -0.93 12.46 -6.68
CA ASP A 408 -2.39 12.64 -6.51
C ASP A 408 -2.74 13.94 -5.77
N ARG A 409 -1.82 14.42 -4.92
CA ARG A 409 -1.93 15.69 -4.20
C ARG A 409 -0.84 16.67 -4.64
N ARG A 410 -1.12 17.96 -4.46
CA ARG A 410 -0.14 19.01 -4.74
C ARG A 410 1.05 18.90 -3.79
N ILE A 411 2.24 18.83 -4.36
CA ILE A 411 3.51 18.89 -3.64
C ILE A 411 3.86 20.34 -3.39
N MET A 412 4.34 20.65 -2.18
CA MET A 412 4.78 22.00 -1.81
C MET A 412 6.26 21.96 -1.42
N VAL A 413 7.00 23.04 -1.70
CA VAL A 413 8.32 23.30 -1.10
C VAL A 413 8.16 24.54 -0.22
N GLY A 414 8.34 24.37 1.09
CA GLY A 414 7.89 25.36 2.06
C GLY A 414 6.37 25.57 1.96
N ASP A 415 5.97 26.79 1.58
CA ASP A 415 4.56 27.18 1.38
C ASP A 415 4.19 27.31 -0.12
N ASP A 416 5.14 27.07 -1.04
CA ASP A 416 4.96 27.26 -2.47
C ASP A 416 4.59 25.96 -3.19
N PRO A 417 3.50 25.94 -4.00
CA PRO A 417 3.11 24.76 -4.74
C PRO A 417 4.03 24.50 -5.94
N VAL A 418 4.52 23.27 -6.05
CA VAL A 418 5.39 22.84 -7.15
C VAL A 418 4.55 22.32 -8.31
N ARG A 419 4.71 22.93 -9.49
CA ARG A 419 4.00 22.49 -10.71
C ARG A 419 4.73 21.37 -11.46
N THR A 420 6.04 21.49 -11.58
CA THR A 420 6.88 20.53 -12.30
C THR A 420 8.22 20.42 -11.61
N THR A 421 8.90 21.55 -11.39
CA THR A 421 10.18 21.57 -10.68
C THR A 421 10.26 22.70 -9.65
N ALA A 422 11.15 22.55 -8.67
CA ALA A 422 11.50 23.58 -7.68
C ALA A 422 12.98 23.43 -7.26
N GLU A 423 13.64 24.55 -6.97
CA GLU A 423 14.97 24.51 -6.33
C GLU A 423 14.83 24.19 -4.83
N LEU A 424 15.82 23.49 -4.28
CA LEU A 424 15.89 23.12 -2.88
C LEU A 424 17.20 23.65 -2.27
N LYS A 425 17.09 24.29 -1.13
CA LYS A 425 18.21 24.69 -0.27
C LYS A 425 18.39 23.68 0.86
N ASP A 426 19.56 23.71 1.48
CA ASP A 426 19.81 22.97 2.71
C ASP A 426 18.80 23.38 3.81
N GLY A 427 18.11 22.41 4.38
CA GLY A 427 17.05 22.58 5.39
C GLY A 427 15.63 22.65 4.83
N ASP A 428 15.44 22.75 3.51
CA ASP A 428 14.11 22.89 2.91
C ASP A 428 13.20 21.69 3.18
N ILE A 429 11.89 21.96 3.20
CA ILE A 429 10.84 20.99 3.48
C ILE A 429 9.99 20.80 2.24
N ILE A 430 9.93 19.56 1.74
CA ILE A 430 8.99 19.13 0.71
C ILE A 430 7.77 18.54 1.42
N ARG A 431 6.60 19.17 1.29
CA ARG A 431 5.35 18.65 1.83
C ARG A 431 4.65 17.78 0.79
N ILE A 432 4.48 16.50 1.13
CA ILE A 432 3.80 15.49 0.31
C ILE A 432 2.31 15.48 0.65
N ASP A 433 1.99 15.56 1.93
CA ASP A 433 0.62 15.70 2.44
C ASP A 433 0.65 16.46 3.78
N VAL A 434 -0.52 16.82 4.30
CA VAL A 434 -0.70 17.56 5.57
C VAL A 434 0.14 16.98 6.72
N GLY A 435 0.27 15.66 6.78
CA GLY A 435 1.00 14.94 7.83
C GLY A 435 2.29 14.27 7.39
N GLN A 436 2.80 14.55 6.20
CA GLN A 436 3.97 13.88 5.66
C GLN A 436 4.84 14.86 4.90
N VAL A 437 6.05 15.06 5.40
CA VAL A 437 7.02 15.97 4.81
C VAL A 437 8.40 15.31 4.71
N LEU A 438 9.20 15.75 3.76
CA LEU A 438 10.62 15.43 3.66
C LEU A 438 11.43 16.67 3.98
N ARG A 439 12.34 16.58 4.94
CA ARG A 439 13.33 17.61 5.22
C ARG A 439 14.63 17.24 4.51
N CYS A 440 15.13 18.13 3.67
CA CYS A 440 16.36 17.94 2.91
C CYS A 440 17.53 18.58 3.65
N ASN A 441 18.51 17.79 4.09
CA ASN A 441 19.77 18.26 4.69
C ASN A 441 20.93 17.81 3.79
N PHE A 442 21.24 18.59 2.77
CA PHE A 442 22.31 18.31 1.81
C PHE A 442 23.69 18.39 2.45
N LEU A 443 23.88 19.21 3.49
CA LEU A 443 25.13 19.31 4.25
C LEU A 443 25.49 17.97 4.91
N GLU A 444 24.55 17.37 5.63
CA GLU A 444 24.73 16.06 6.27
C GLU A 444 24.48 14.90 5.30
N ARG A 445 24.05 15.21 4.07
CA ARG A 445 23.66 14.25 3.02
C ARG A 445 22.53 13.34 3.49
N ILE A 446 21.49 13.93 4.06
CA ILE A 446 20.36 13.21 4.64
C ILE A 446 19.05 13.82 4.16
N ILE A 447 18.08 12.97 3.82
CA ILE A 447 16.69 13.37 3.70
C ILE A 447 15.90 12.68 4.81
N GLU A 448 15.06 13.42 5.52
CA GLU A 448 14.29 12.93 6.65
C GLU A 448 12.79 13.01 6.37
N GLU A 449 12.10 11.88 6.37
CA GLU A 449 10.64 11.84 6.33
C GLU A 449 10.05 12.05 7.73
N GLU A 450 9.41 13.19 7.95
CA GLU A 450 8.66 13.46 9.18
C GLU A 450 7.18 13.15 8.97
N ARG A 451 6.58 12.46 9.95
CA ARG A 451 5.16 12.12 9.94
C ARG A 451 4.44 12.68 11.15
N ASN A 452 3.53 13.61 10.89
CA ASN A 452 2.58 14.12 11.87
C ASN A 452 1.26 13.37 11.68
N ILE A 453 1.10 12.30 12.45
CA ILE A 453 -0.06 11.43 12.41
C ILE A 453 -0.91 11.69 13.64
N ILE A 454 -2.21 11.94 13.46
CA ILE A 454 -3.17 11.92 14.56
C ILE A 454 -3.39 10.45 14.99
N ARG A 455 -2.92 10.11 16.18
CA ARG A 455 -3.02 8.79 16.83
C ARG A 455 -4.20 8.70 17.78
N SER A 456 -4.52 9.79 18.47
CA SER A 456 -5.69 9.90 19.35
C SER A 456 -6.48 11.18 19.08
N LEU A 457 -7.79 11.07 19.25
CA LEU A 457 -8.72 12.17 19.38
C LEU A 457 -9.44 12.00 20.70
N GLU A 458 -9.44 13.02 21.55
CA GLU A 458 -10.03 12.98 22.88
C GLU A 458 -10.96 14.18 23.07
N LEU A 459 -12.12 13.95 23.66
CA LEU A 459 -13.04 14.98 24.11
C LEU A 459 -13.08 14.95 25.63
N ASN A 460 -12.93 16.10 26.25
CA ASN A 460 -13.00 16.27 27.69
C ASN A 460 -14.10 17.28 28.02
N GLU A 461 -15.23 16.77 28.54
CA GLU A 461 -16.37 17.55 29.03
C GLU A 461 -16.90 18.59 28.02
N VAL A 462 -16.92 18.21 26.74
CA VAL A 462 -17.25 19.12 25.63
C VAL A 462 -18.72 19.51 25.70
N THR A 463 -18.97 20.80 25.92
CA THR A 463 -20.29 21.41 26.03
C THR A 463 -20.41 22.55 25.03
N HIS A 464 -21.54 22.64 24.33
CA HIS A 464 -21.83 23.75 23.42
C HIS A 464 -23.25 24.25 23.63
N ARG A 465 -23.39 25.55 23.89
CA ARG A 465 -24.68 26.24 24.06
C ARG A 465 -24.84 27.27 22.95
N PHE A 466 -25.98 27.26 22.28
CA PHE A 466 -26.33 28.28 21.30
C PHE A 466 -26.79 29.58 21.97
N GLY A 467 -26.78 30.70 21.24
CA GLY A 467 -26.96 32.04 21.82
C GLY A 467 -28.24 32.29 22.63
N LYS A 468 -29.28 31.45 22.51
CA LYS A 468 -30.50 31.50 23.35
C LYS A 468 -30.42 30.65 24.63
N GLY A 469 -29.27 30.04 24.93
CA GLY A 469 -29.07 29.11 26.05
C GLY A 469 -29.45 27.66 25.75
N GLU A 470 -29.93 27.36 24.53
CA GLU A 470 -30.21 25.99 24.07
C GLU A 470 -28.93 25.14 24.09
N ILE A 471 -29.01 24.01 24.79
CA ILE A 471 -27.89 23.07 24.91
C ILE A 471 -27.81 22.24 23.63
N GLY A 472 -26.72 22.44 22.87
CA GLY A 472 -26.42 21.67 21.67
C GLY A 472 -25.60 20.41 21.97
N LEU A 473 -24.72 20.47 22.96
CA LEU A 473 -23.90 19.37 23.49
C LEU A 473 -23.73 19.60 25.00
N ASP A 474 -23.72 18.53 25.81
CA ASP A 474 -23.64 18.59 27.27
C ASP A 474 -22.62 17.57 27.78
N GLY A 475 -21.46 18.04 28.27
CA GLY A 475 -20.46 17.22 28.95
C GLY A 475 -19.98 15.98 28.17
N ILE A 476 -19.73 16.09 26.87
CA ILE A 476 -19.33 14.92 26.06
C ILE A 476 -17.86 14.59 26.30
N SER A 477 -17.61 13.38 26.80
CA SER A 477 -16.26 12.84 27.06
C SER A 477 -16.08 11.47 26.41
N PHE A 478 -15.11 11.33 25.49
CA PHE A 478 -14.69 10.05 24.92
C PHE A 478 -13.34 10.17 24.20
N SER A 479 -12.68 9.05 23.96
CA SER A 479 -11.45 8.97 23.18
C SER A 479 -11.60 8.01 21.99
N ILE A 480 -10.99 8.36 20.86
CA ILE A 480 -10.89 7.54 19.66
C ILE A 480 -9.41 7.33 19.34
N THR A 481 -9.03 6.10 19.05
CA THR A 481 -7.68 5.76 18.58
C THR A 481 -7.65 5.58 17.07
N ARG A 482 -6.48 5.83 16.47
CA ARG A 482 -6.31 5.72 15.02
C ARG A 482 -6.65 4.31 14.53
N GLY A 483 -7.50 4.25 13.51
CA GLY A 483 -7.94 3.01 12.88
C GLY A 483 -9.33 2.56 13.33
N GLU A 484 -9.89 3.19 14.37
CA GLU A 484 -11.26 2.94 14.80
C GLU A 484 -12.28 3.60 13.87
N LEU A 485 -13.34 2.85 13.56
CA LEU A 485 -14.52 3.37 12.89
C LEU A 485 -15.62 3.58 13.94
N VAL A 486 -15.96 4.83 14.20
CA VAL A 486 -16.95 5.20 15.23
C VAL A 486 -18.25 5.68 14.57
N CYS A 487 -19.38 5.14 15.02
CA CYS A 487 -20.71 5.55 14.57
C CYS A 487 -21.42 6.33 15.67
N VAL A 488 -21.75 7.60 15.41
CA VAL A 488 -22.54 8.44 16.32
C VAL A 488 -24.01 8.37 15.91
N MET A 489 -24.86 7.80 16.77
CA MET A 489 -26.29 7.59 16.52
C MET A 489 -27.16 8.38 17.52
N GLY A 490 -28.39 8.72 17.11
CA GLY A 490 -29.35 9.43 17.96
C GLY A 490 -30.45 10.12 17.16
N ALA A 491 -31.52 10.54 17.84
CA ALA A 491 -32.67 11.23 17.22
C ALA A 491 -32.26 12.54 16.51
N SER A 492 -33.10 13.02 15.58
CA SER A 492 -32.91 14.36 14.99
C SER A 492 -32.94 15.41 16.11
N GLY A 493 -32.00 16.36 16.08
CA GLY A 493 -31.85 17.36 17.14
C GLY A 493 -30.94 16.96 18.32
N ALA A 494 -30.51 15.69 18.43
CA ALA A 494 -29.63 15.23 19.52
C ALA A 494 -28.17 15.77 19.49
N GLY A 495 -27.88 16.81 18.70
CA GLY A 495 -26.55 17.41 18.65
C GLY A 495 -25.52 16.74 17.74
N LYS A 496 -25.84 15.65 17.02
CA LYS A 496 -24.87 14.94 16.14
C LYS A 496 -24.12 15.85 15.17
N SER A 497 -24.85 16.67 14.40
CA SER A 497 -24.23 17.62 13.47
C SER A 497 -23.43 18.71 14.18
N THR A 498 -23.85 19.10 15.38
CA THR A 498 -23.12 20.02 16.26
C THR A 498 -21.79 19.41 16.70
N LEU A 499 -21.82 18.17 17.19
CA LEU A 499 -20.63 17.41 17.58
C LEU A 499 -19.65 17.28 16.41
N MET A 500 -20.14 16.90 15.23
CA MET A 500 -19.28 16.78 14.05
C MET A 500 -18.62 18.12 13.66
N ARG A 501 -19.34 19.24 13.80
CA ARG A 501 -18.77 20.59 13.56
C ARG A 501 -17.74 20.99 14.62
N VAL A 502 -17.93 20.58 15.86
CA VAL A 502 -16.94 20.76 16.93
C VAL A 502 -15.68 19.95 16.61
N LEU A 503 -15.81 18.67 16.29
CA LEU A 503 -14.65 17.84 15.93
C LEU A 503 -13.94 18.33 14.66
N ALA A 504 -14.67 18.94 13.73
CA ALA A 504 -14.14 19.56 12.52
C ALA A 504 -13.44 20.91 12.76
N GLY A 505 -13.44 21.44 13.99
CA GLY A 505 -12.90 22.77 14.28
C GLY A 505 -13.73 23.92 13.69
N GLN A 506 -14.96 23.66 13.24
CA GLN A 506 -15.85 24.65 12.63
C GLN A 506 -16.73 25.38 13.64
N LEU A 507 -16.90 24.80 14.82
CA LEU A 507 -17.76 25.34 15.88
C LEU A 507 -17.05 25.19 17.22
N GLN A 508 -16.58 26.27 17.82
CA GLN A 508 -15.89 26.19 19.12
C GLN A 508 -16.87 25.78 20.23
N PRO A 509 -16.52 24.81 21.09
CA PRO A 509 -17.34 24.47 22.25
C PRO A 509 -17.35 25.65 23.24
N THR A 510 -18.44 25.77 24.00
CA THR A 510 -18.57 26.78 25.05
C THR A 510 -17.69 26.45 26.26
N SER A 511 -17.50 25.16 26.56
CA SER A 511 -16.56 24.66 27.57
C SER A 511 -16.09 23.25 27.23
N GLY A 512 -15.03 22.81 27.90
CA GLY A 512 -14.34 21.55 27.60
C GLY A 512 -13.28 21.72 26.50
N ASP A 513 -12.62 20.63 26.15
CA ASP A 513 -11.52 20.61 25.18
C ASP A 513 -11.64 19.43 24.22
N VAL A 514 -11.20 19.65 22.97
CA VAL A 514 -10.96 18.60 21.98
C VAL A 514 -9.46 18.51 21.79
N LEU A 515 -8.87 17.35 22.06
CA LEU A 515 -7.43 17.11 21.96
C LEU A 515 -7.13 16.18 20.78
N LEU A 516 -6.12 16.50 19.99
CA LEU A 516 -5.52 15.59 19.01
C LEU A 516 -4.09 15.29 19.47
N ASN A 517 -3.77 14.02 19.74
CA ASN A 517 -2.50 13.62 20.36
C ASN A 517 -2.17 14.40 21.66
N GLY A 518 -3.19 14.67 22.48
CA GLY A 518 -3.05 15.46 23.70
C GLY A 518 -2.90 16.98 23.50
N GLN A 519 -2.86 17.48 22.26
CA GLN A 519 -2.81 18.92 21.96
C GLN A 519 -4.21 19.47 21.69
N SER A 520 -4.59 20.59 22.33
CA SER A 520 -5.91 21.21 22.12
C SER A 520 -6.08 21.71 20.68
N LEU A 521 -7.13 21.22 20.01
CA LEU A 521 -7.54 21.57 18.64
C LEU A 521 -7.73 23.07 18.51
N TYR A 522 -8.49 23.70 19.42
CA TYR A 522 -8.84 25.12 19.29
C TYR A 522 -7.71 26.07 19.67
N ARG A 523 -6.75 25.63 20.51
CA ARG A 523 -5.54 26.43 20.79
C ARG A 523 -4.53 26.37 19.64
N ASN A 524 -4.59 25.33 18.81
CA ASN A 524 -3.67 25.11 17.68
C ASN A 524 -4.46 24.98 16.36
N LEU A 525 -5.57 25.71 16.23
CA LEU A 525 -6.58 25.44 15.20
C LEU A 525 -6.01 25.49 13.79
N ASP A 526 -5.16 26.46 13.49
CA ASP A 526 -4.56 26.60 12.16
C ASP A 526 -3.68 25.42 11.75
N VAL A 527 -3.00 24.80 12.71
CA VAL A 527 -2.13 23.65 12.48
C VAL A 527 -2.90 22.34 12.55
N LEU A 528 -3.90 22.23 13.41
CA LEU A 528 -4.59 20.96 13.67
C LEU A 528 -5.81 20.72 12.76
N LYS A 529 -6.49 21.78 12.30
CA LYS A 529 -7.68 21.65 11.44
C LYS A 529 -7.38 20.97 10.10
N GLN A 530 -6.17 21.12 9.57
CA GLN A 530 -5.75 20.49 8.31
C GLN A 530 -5.75 18.95 8.39
N TYR A 531 -5.65 18.36 9.58
CA TYR A 531 -5.71 16.91 9.79
C TYR A 531 -7.15 16.36 9.85
N VAL A 532 -8.16 17.23 9.79
CA VAL A 532 -9.57 16.85 9.90
C VAL A 532 -10.32 17.20 8.62
N SER A 533 -10.91 16.18 8.00
CA SER A 533 -11.81 16.34 6.86
C SER A 533 -13.25 16.19 7.30
N TYR A 534 -14.09 17.19 7.01
CA TYR A 534 -15.52 17.17 7.32
C TYR A 534 -16.35 17.11 6.04
N MET A 535 -17.18 16.08 5.91
CA MET A 535 -18.17 15.96 4.86
C MET A 535 -19.53 16.45 5.39
N PRO A 536 -20.05 17.59 4.91
CA PRO A 536 -21.33 18.11 5.39
C PRO A 536 -22.50 17.21 4.97
N GLN A 537 -23.60 17.28 5.73
CA GLN A 537 -24.84 16.53 5.45
C GLN A 537 -25.52 16.99 4.15
N GLN A 538 -25.35 18.27 3.78
CA GLN A 538 -25.89 18.85 2.57
C GLN A 538 -24.74 19.15 1.61
N ASP A 539 -24.97 18.94 0.32
CA ASP A 539 -24.02 19.29 -0.73
C ASP A 539 -23.66 20.78 -0.64
N ALA A 540 -22.38 21.10 -0.86
CA ALA A 540 -21.86 22.46 -0.72
C ALA A 540 -22.20 23.40 -1.89
N PHE A 541 -23.21 23.08 -2.72
CA PHE A 541 -23.54 23.81 -3.96
C PHE A 541 -25.04 24.09 -4.12
#